data_AF-A0A553CJG8-F1
#
_entry.id   AF-A0A553CJG8-F1
#
_cell.length_a   1.000
_cell.length_b   1.000
_cell.length_c   1.000
_cell.angle_alpha   90.00
_cell.angle_beta   90.00
_cell.angle_gamma   90.00
#
_symmetry.space_group_name_H-M   'P 1'
#
loop_
_entity.id
_entity.type
_entity.pdbx_description
1 polymer ?
#
loop_
_entity_poly.entity_id
_entity_poly.type
_entity_poly.pdbx_seq_one_letter_code
_entity_poly.pdbx_strand_id
1 'polypeptide(L)'
;MTRIYALLIMVLFFVSCNTKKSVIQTTRNGSYSSVSQNKNNSSNKSQTIEASPRVKVTNELILNYIEKYKDVAQSNMMNYGIPASIVLGQALLESGYGVSSLCIQANNHFGIKCHNDWLGESVRYDDDSAGECFRKYNDPKDSFQDHAFFLTSRSRYSSLFKLDYKDYKGWAKGLKEAGYATDPQYPTKLISLIERYELYKYDIYINKKDIVRYANNRISNETERYVVSKGDTLYSISKKYNIPVEELKKLNNIFDNSISIGQSIIIK
;
A
#
# COMPACT_ATOMS: atom_id res chain seq x y z
N MET A 1 -16.46 62.68 28.42
CA MET A 1 -15.94 62.08 29.67
C MET A 1 -15.20 60.80 29.33
N THR A 2 -14.03 60.64 29.91
CA THR A 2 -12.89 59.83 29.46
C THR A 2 -12.89 58.39 29.96
N ARG A 3 -12.53 57.47 29.05
CA ARG A 3 -11.69 56.24 29.19
C ARG A 3 -12.11 55.15 30.19
N ILE A 4 -12.02 53.87 29.76
CA ILE A 4 -10.89 52.96 30.06
C ILE A 4 -11.21 51.57 29.46
N TYR A 5 -10.33 51.08 28.59
CA TYR A 5 -10.28 49.69 28.13
C TYR A 5 -9.48 48.87 29.15
N ALA A 6 -10.04 47.75 29.63
CA ALA A 6 -9.33 46.79 30.46
C ALA A 6 -8.67 45.73 29.56
N LEU A 7 -7.35 45.88 29.38
CA LEU A 7 -6.42 44.86 28.92
C LEU A 7 -6.23 43.82 30.03
N LEU A 8 -6.56 42.55 29.78
CA LEU A 8 -6.23 41.45 30.70
C LEU A 8 -5.06 40.66 30.09
N ILE A 9 -3.87 41.05 30.52
CA ILE A 9 -2.60 40.33 30.36
C ILE A 9 -2.61 39.19 31.37
N MET A 10 -2.50 37.94 30.92
CA MET A 10 -2.27 36.77 31.79
C MET A 10 -1.01 36.02 31.34
N VAL A 11 0.09 36.50 31.90
CA VAL A 11 1.30 35.83 32.39
C VAL A 11 1.63 34.43 31.82
N LEU A 12 2.74 34.40 31.06
CA LEU A 12 3.59 33.26 30.78
C LEU A 12 4.20 32.70 32.08
N PHE A 13 3.98 31.41 32.37
CA PHE A 13 4.82 30.65 33.30
C PHE A 13 5.81 29.80 32.50
N PHE A 14 7.06 30.27 32.42
CA PHE A 14 8.21 29.42 32.07
C PHE A 14 8.65 28.67 33.33
N VAL A 15 8.47 27.35 33.36
CA VAL A 15 9.13 26.48 34.34
C VAL A 15 10.26 25.75 33.62
N SER A 16 11.47 26.14 33.97
CA SER A 16 12.73 25.47 33.63
C SER A 16 12.94 24.32 34.62
N CYS A 17 13.16 23.10 34.12
CA CYS A 17 13.72 22.02 34.91
C CYS A 17 14.99 21.51 34.25
N ASN A 18 16.09 21.68 35.00
CA ASN A 18 17.45 21.35 34.63
C ASN A 18 17.80 20.02 35.30
N THR A 19 18.15 18.97 34.55
CA THR A 19 18.64 17.70 35.11
C THR A 19 19.92 17.25 34.44
N LYS A 20 20.91 16.98 35.30
CA LYS A 20 22.31 16.67 35.03
C LYS A 20 22.47 15.35 34.25
N LYS A 21 23.40 15.35 33.28
CA LYS A 21 23.96 14.16 32.64
C LYS A 21 24.78 13.34 33.64
N SER A 22 24.55 12.04 33.72
CA SER A 22 25.52 11.07 34.22
C SER A 22 25.95 10.14 33.08
N VAL A 23 27.24 10.14 32.78
CA VAL A 23 27.91 9.23 31.87
C VAL A 23 28.11 7.90 32.61
N ILE A 24 27.60 6.80 32.06
CA ILE A 24 27.94 5.44 32.50
C ILE A 24 28.60 4.73 31.33
N GLN A 25 29.91 4.51 31.46
CA GLN A 25 30.65 3.52 30.68
C GLN A 25 30.37 2.14 31.28
N THR A 26 29.96 1.19 30.45
CA THR A 26 30.00 -0.23 30.81
C THR A 26 30.69 -1.01 29.71
N THR A 27 31.88 -1.50 30.05
CA THR A 27 32.56 -2.62 29.40
C THR A 27 31.83 -3.93 29.72
N ARG A 28 31.74 -4.85 28.75
CA ARG A 28 32.07 -6.28 28.94
C ARG A 28 31.93 -7.09 27.63
N ASN A 29 33.03 -7.78 27.33
CA ASN A 29 33.12 -8.95 26.45
C ASN A 29 32.39 -10.15 27.06
N GLY A 30 31.95 -11.08 26.22
CA GLY A 30 31.97 -12.51 26.56
C GLY A 30 30.72 -13.32 26.24
N SER A 31 30.85 -14.08 25.15
CA SER A 31 30.39 -15.48 25.03
C SER A 31 28.92 -15.76 24.71
N TYR A 32 28.70 -16.08 23.43
CA TYR A 32 27.59 -16.88 22.93
C TYR A 32 27.63 -18.30 23.52
N SER A 33 26.51 -18.73 24.08
CA SER A 33 26.16 -20.15 24.20
C SER A 33 24.91 -20.42 23.39
N SER A 34 24.94 -21.54 22.69
CA SER A 34 23.98 -22.00 21.70
C SER A 34 22.94 -22.95 22.30
N VAL A 35 21.87 -23.17 21.52
CA VAL A 35 20.99 -24.37 21.46
C VAL A 35 19.66 -24.32 22.24
N SER A 36 18.60 -24.13 21.45
CA SER A 36 17.36 -24.95 21.31
C SER A 36 16.38 -25.14 22.48
N GLN A 37 15.12 -24.72 22.31
CA GLN A 37 14.01 -25.57 21.83
C GLN A 37 12.64 -24.87 21.94
N ASN A 38 11.77 -25.24 21.00
CA ASN A 38 10.35 -24.95 20.83
C ASN A 38 9.48 -24.81 22.09
N LYS A 39 8.49 -23.91 22.03
CA LYS A 39 7.08 -24.23 22.35
C LYS A 39 6.10 -23.13 21.86
N ASN A 40 5.12 -23.59 21.08
CA ASN A 40 3.88 -22.89 20.78
C ASN A 40 3.14 -22.56 22.09
N ASN A 41 2.66 -21.32 22.21
CA ASN A 41 1.45 -20.99 22.96
C ASN A 41 0.78 -19.79 22.30
N SER A 42 -0.37 -20.08 21.70
CA SER A 42 -1.32 -19.08 21.22
C SER A 42 -1.98 -18.44 22.44
N SER A 43 -1.59 -17.20 22.71
CA SER A 43 -2.32 -16.27 23.56
C SER A 43 -2.31 -14.96 22.78
N ASN A 44 -3.47 -14.33 22.59
CA ASN A 44 -3.61 -12.95 22.10
C ASN A 44 -2.86 -12.02 23.07
N LYS A 45 -1.54 -11.97 22.95
CA LYS A 45 -0.64 -11.15 23.74
C LYS A 45 -0.19 -10.06 22.78
N SER A 46 -0.78 -8.87 22.93
CA SER A 46 -0.38 -7.70 22.17
C SER A 46 1.13 -7.51 22.36
N GLN A 47 1.91 -7.87 21.35
CA GLN A 47 3.37 -7.80 21.39
C GLN A 47 3.79 -6.34 21.26
N THR A 48 4.74 -5.91 22.10
CA THR A 48 5.40 -4.62 21.92
C THR A 48 6.39 -4.75 20.78
N ILE A 49 6.28 -3.90 19.75
CA ILE A 49 7.21 -3.92 18.61
C ILE A 49 8.36 -2.95 18.85
N GLU A 50 9.58 -3.35 18.46
CA GLU A 50 10.80 -2.54 18.64
C GLU A 50 10.84 -1.33 17.69
N ALA A 51 11.69 -0.35 18.00
CA ALA A 51 11.89 0.85 17.19
C ALA A 51 12.31 0.52 15.74
N SER A 52 11.99 1.42 14.79
CA SER A 52 12.27 1.22 13.37
C SER A 52 13.76 0.96 13.12
N PRO A 53 14.09 -0.04 12.27
CA PRO A 53 15.49 -0.35 11.99
C PRO A 53 16.16 0.82 11.27
N ARG A 54 17.47 1.00 11.50
CA ARG A 54 18.27 2.00 10.79
C ARG A 54 18.55 1.53 9.35
N VAL A 55 17.53 1.55 8.50
CA VAL A 55 17.63 1.19 7.08
C VAL A 55 17.81 2.47 6.26
N LYS A 56 18.82 2.47 5.37
CA LYS A 56 18.96 3.53 4.37
C LYS A 56 17.88 3.37 3.31
N VAL A 57 16.94 4.30 3.25
CA VAL A 57 15.89 4.32 2.22
C VAL A 57 16.51 4.70 0.88
N THR A 58 16.55 3.75 -0.06
CA THR A 58 17.04 3.96 -1.43
C THR A 58 15.89 4.14 -2.41
N ASN A 59 16.17 4.73 -3.58
CA ASN A 59 15.17 4.86 -4.64
C ASN A 59 14.65 3.50 -5.13
N GLU A 60 15.53 2.51 -5.23
CA GLU A 60 15.18 1.13 -5.60
C GLU A 60 14.20 0.50 -4.60
N LEU A 61 14.42 0.68 -3.30
CA LEU A 61 13.51 0.20 -2.27
C LEU A 61 12.10 0.80 -2.42
N ILE A 62 12.03 2.10 -2.70
CA ILE A 62 10.76 2.80 -2.92
C ILE A 62 10.05 2.28 -4.18
N LEU A 63 10.78 2.12 -5.29
CA LEU A 63 10.21 1.58 -6.53
C LEU A 63 9.72 0.15 -6.35
N ASN A 64 10.44 -0.70 -5.60
CA ASN A 64 10.00 -2.06 -5.29
C ASN A 64 8.74 -2.06 -4.41
N TYR A 65 8.63 -1.14 -3.46
CA TYR A 65 7.41 -0.97 -2.67
C TYR A 65 6.22 -0.57 -3.56
N ILE A 66 6.41 0.41 -4.44
CA ILE A 66 5.39 0.85 -5.40
C ILE A 66 4.95 -0.31 -6.28
N GLU A 67 5.91 -1.03 -6.88
CA GLU A 67 5.62 -2.17 -7.75
C GLU A 67 4.84 -3.27 -7.02
N LYS A 68 5.22 -3.57 -5.77
CA LYS A 68 4.56 -4.58 -4.94
C LYS A 68 3.11 -4.24 -4.61
N TYR A 69 2.79 -2.96 -4.39
CA TYR A 69 1.48 -2.56 -3.85
C TYR A 69 0.60 -1.79 -4.82
N LYS A 70 1.04 -1.50 -6.06
CA LYS A 70 0.24 -0.74 -7.02
C LYS A 70 -1.11 -1.39 -7.34
N ASP A 71 -1.13 -2.71 -7.53
CA ASP A 71 -2.36 -3.43 -7.87
C ASP A 71 -3.34 -3.44 -6.69
N VAL A 72 -2.82 -3.45 -5.46
CA VAL A 72 -3.62 -3.35 -4.23
C VAL A 72 -4.27 -1.97 -4.14
N ALA A 73 -3.51 -0.91 -4.40
CA ALA A 73 -4.02 0.45 -4.42
C ALA A 73 -5.05 0.68 -5.53
N GLN A 74 -4.82 0.13 -6.74
CA GLN A 74 -5.78 0.17 -7.84
C GLN A 74 -7.06 -0.60 -7.50
N SER A 75 -6.95 -1.77 -6.86
CA SER A 75 -8.11 -2.51 -6.38
C SER A 75 -8.91 -1.69 -5.36
N ASN A 76 -8.22 -1.00 -4.44
CA ASN A 76 -8.87 -0.10 -3.49
C ASN A 76 -9.57 1.08 -4.18
N MET A 77 -8.94 1.67 -5.20
CA MET A 77 -9.57 2.71 -6.01
C MET A 77 -10.86 2.22 -6.67
N MET A 78 -10.84 1.03 -7.26
CA MET A 78 -12.01 0.45 -7.93
C MET A 78 -13.15 0.12 -6.97
N ASN A 79 -12.83 -0.33 -5.75
CA ASN A 79 -13.82 -0.76 -4.78
C ASN A 79 -14.35 0.38 -3.90
N TYR A 80 -13.53 1.40 -3.64
CA TYR A 80 -13.82 2.45 -2.66
C TYR A 80 -13.81 3.87 -3.23
N GLY A 81 -13.35 4.07 -4.48
CA GLY A 81 -13.37 5.38 -5.14
C GLY A 81 -12.26 6.34 -4.70
N ILE A 82 -11.26 5.88 -3.95
CA ILE A 82 -10.09 6.68 -3.54
C ILE A 82 -9.01 6.55 -4.61
N PRO A 83 -8.44 7.63 -5.18
CA PRO A 83 -7.40 7.52 -6.20
C PRO A 83 -6.25 6.60 -5.76
N ALA A 84 -5.79 5.73 -6.66
CA ALA A 84 -4.70 4.79 -6.36
C ALA A 84 -3.42 5.55 -5.97
N SER A 85 -3.16 6.70 -6.59
CA SER A 85 -2.05 7.59 -6.26
C SER A 85 -2.11 8.12 -4.83
N ILE A 86 -3.31 8.43 -4.33
CA ILE A 86 -3.53 8.83 -2.94
C ILE A 86 -3.25 7.65 -2.01
N VAL A 87 -3.82 6.48 -2.28
CA VAL A 87 -3.61 5.27 -1.46
C VAL A 87 -2.12 4.89 -1.39
N LEU A 88 -1.43 4.80 -2.53
CA LEU A 88 0.01 4.50 -2.58
C LEU A 88 0.86 5.58 -1.92
N GLY A 89 0.55 6.85 -2.18
CA GLY A 89 1.31 7.98 -1.65
C GLY A 89 1.21 8.05 -0.12
N GLN A 90 0.01 7.84 0.43
CA GLN A 90 -0.20 7.73 1.87
C GLN A 90 0.52 6.49 2.41
N ALA A 91 0.36 5.31 1.81
CA ALA A 91 1.04 4.11 2.26
C ALA A 91 2.57 4.28 2.30
N LEU A 92 3.18 4.92 1.30
CA LEU A 92 4.60 5.25 1.31
C LEU A 92 4.97 6.22 2.44
N LEU A 93 4.20 7.28 2.63
CA LEU A 93 4.50 8.30 3.64
C LEU A 93 4.37 7.73 5.07
N GLU A 94 3.24 7.07 5.37
CA GLU A 94 2.91 6.58 6.71
C GLU A 94 3.76 5.36 7.13
N SER A 95 4.13 4.49 6.18
CA SER A 95 4.97 3.32 6.47
C SER A 95 6.46 3.63 6.54
N GLY A 96 6.85 4.91 6.36
CA GLY A 96 8.25 5.29 6.18
C GLY A 96 8.88 4.56 5.00
N TYR A 97 8.22 4.55 3.84
CA TYR A 97 8.63 3.84 2.63
C TYR A 97 8.71 2.31 2.79
N GLY A 98 7.89 1.76 3.69
CA GLY A 98 7.81 0.32 3.97
C GLY A 98 8.84 -0.21 4.96
N VAL A 99 9.64 0.66 5.59
CA VAL A 99 10.70 0.22 6.51
C VAL A 99 10.39 0.45 7.99
N SER A 100 9.24 1.05 8.34
CA SER A 100 8.87 1.22 9.74
C SER A 100 8.63 -0.13 10.42
N SER A 101 8.95 -0.23 11.71
CA SER A 101 8.69 -1.48 12.46
C SER A 101 7.21 -1.84 12.47
N LEU A 102 6.32 -0.85 12.55
CA LEU A 102 4.88 -1.07 12.50
C LEU A 102 4.43 -1.66 11.16
N CYS A 103 4.99 -1.17 10.05
CA CYS A 103 4.77 -1.74 8.73
C CYS A 103 5.30 -3.18 8.64
N ILE A 104 6.56 -3.41 9.01
CA ILE A 104 7.23 -4.70 8.82
C ILE A 104 6.64 -5.80 9.73
N GLN A 105 6.38 -5.48 11.00
CA GLN A 105 6.04 -6.49 12.02
C GLN A 105 4.53 -6.66 12.18
N ALA A 106 3.74 -5.63 11.90
CA ALA A 106 2.28 -5.67 12.08
C ALA A 106 1.50 -5.58 10.76
N ASN A 107 2.18 -5.52 9.61
CA ASN A 107 1.58 -5.27 8.30
C ASN A 107 0.66 -4.04 8.29
N ASN A 108 0.92 -3.04 9.15
CA ASN A 108 0.10 -1.85 9.27
C ASN A 108 0.81 -0.68 8.57
N HIS A 109 0.45 -0.48 7.30
CA HIS A 109 1.09 0.48 6.41
C HIS A 109 0.63 1.93 6.61
N PHE A 110 -0.46 2.15 7.37
CA PHE A 110 -1.14 3.44 7.51
C PHE A 110 -1.20 3.95 8.94
N GLY A 111 -0.54 3.27 9.89
CA GLY A 111 -0.54 3.68 11.30
C GLY A 111 -1.93 3.60 11.96
N ILE A 112 -2.80 2.69 11.53
CA ILE A 112 -4.18 2.65 12.05
C ILE A 112 -4.17 2.18 13.51
N LYS A 113 -4.58 3.08 14.41
CA LYS A 113 -4.69 2.82 15.85
C LYS A 113 -5.86 1.88 16.16
N CYS A 114 -5.78 1.17 17.29
CA CYS A 114 -6.92 0.44 17.82
C CYS A 114 -8.02 1.42 18.24
N HIS A 115 -9.25 1.07 17.91
CA HIS A 115 -10.44 1.74 18.40
C HIS A 115 -11.31 0.70 19.14
N ASN A 116 -12.35 1.15 19.84
CA ASN A 116 -13.16 0.27 20.71
C ASN A 116 -13.85 -0.88 19.94
N ASP A 117 -13.97 -0.77 18.62
CA ASP A 117 -14.56 -1.75 17.71
C ASP A 117 -13.54 -2.74 17.12
N TRP A 118 -12.24 -2.58 17.38
CA TRP A 118 -11.22 -3.48 16.84
C TRP A 118 -11.12 -4.77 17.66
N LEU A 119 -11.52 -5.88 17.03
CA LEU A 119 -11.48 -7.24 17.61
C LEU A 119 -10.31 -8.09 17.10
N GLY A 120 -9.53 -7.58 16.15
CA GLY A 120 -8.40 -8.28 15.54
C GLY A 120 -7.13 -8.24 16.39
N GLU A 121 -6.04 -8.78 15.85
CA GLU A 121 -4.74 -8.71 16.51
C GLU A 121 -4.26 -7.25 16.67
N SER A 122 -3.43 -7.00 17.67
CA SER A 122 -2.85 -5.69 17.93
C SER A 122 -1.39 -5.77 18.36
N VAL A 123 -0.68 -4.67 18.20
CA VAL A 123 0.67 -4.47 18.76
C VAL A 123 0.69 -3.20 19.60
N ARG A 124 1.63 -3.14 20.56
CA ARG A 124 1.95 -1.92 21.29
C ARG A 124 3.17 -1.27 20.66
N TYR A 125 3.09 0.03 20.39
CA TYR A 125 4.17 0.77 19.75
C TYR A 125 4.23 2.18 20.33
N ASP A 126 5.45 2.68 20.50
CA ASP A 126 5.71 4.04 20.97
C ASP A 126 5.84 4.94 19.74
N ASP A 127 4.77 5.68 19.41
CA ASP A 127 4.72 6.60 18.27
C ASP A 127 4.55 8.05 18.76
N ASP A 128 3.32 8.47 19.07
CA ASP A 128 3.04 9.77 19.69
C ASP A 128 3.15 9.69 21.22
N SER A 129 2.81 8.53 21.77
CA SER A 129 2.81 8.25 23.20
C SER A 129 3.27 6.82 23.47
N ALA A 130 3.78 6.58 24.68
CA ALA A 130 4.25 5.25 25.06
C ALA A 130 3.07 4.25 25.10
N GLY A 131 3.25 3.10 24.45
CA GLY A 131 2.34 1.97 24.48
C GLY A 131 1.03 2.19 23.74
N GLU A 132 1.01 2.99 22.68
CA GLU A 132 -0.18 3.14 21.85
C GLU A 132 -0.54 1.80 21.18
N CYS A 133 -1.85 1.56 21.05
CA CYS A 133 -2.36 0.34 20.43
C CYS A 133 -2.53 0.56 18.94
N PHE A 134 -1.94 -0.31 18.13
CA PHE A 134 -2.11 -0.33 16.69
C PHE A 134 -2.67 -1.65 16.22
N ARG A 135 -3.51 -1.60 15.19
CA ARG A 135 -4.05 -2.78 14.53
C ARG A 135 -2.92 -3.59 13.91
N LYS A 136 -3.01 -4.91 13.97
CA LYS A 136 -2.09 -5.85 13.31
C LYS A 136 -2.88 -6.68 12.30
N TYR A 137 -2.26 -6.91 11.14
CA TYR A 137 -2.86 -7.61 10.02
C TYR A 137 -2.03 -8.82 9.62
N ASN A 138 -2.69 -9.80 9.01
CA ASN A 138 -2.02 -11.00 8.48
C ASN A 138 -1.40 -10.72 7.12
N ASP A 139 -2.09 -9.96 6.27
CA ASP A 139 -1.62 -9.52 4.95
C ASP A 139 -1.59 -7.98 4.90
N PRO A 140 -0.53 -7.36 4.36
CA PRO A 140 -0.51 -5.92 4.04
C PRO A 140 -1.80 -5.40 3.41
N LYS A 141 -2.41 -6.16 2.49
CA LYS A 141 -3.64 -5.80 1.78
C LYS A 141 -4.79 -5.48 2.72
N ASP A 142 -4.87 -6.13 3.87
CA ASP A 142 -5.92 -5.89 4.86
C ASP A 142 -5.78 -4.48 5.45
N SER A 143 -4.56 -3.99 5.66
CA SER A 143 -4.34 -2.61 6.11
C SER A 143 -4.73 -1.56 5.06
N PHE A 144 -4.56 -1.88 3.76
CA PHE A 144 -5.03 -1.01 2.67
C PHE A 144 -6.55 -0.95 2.62
N GLN A 145 -7.22 -2.10 2.78
CA GLN A 145 -8.69 -2.17 2.83
C GLN A 145 -9.24 -1.45 4.06
N ASP A 146 -8.64 -1.63 5.23
CA ASP A 146 -9.07 -0.97 6.46
C ASP A 146 -8.84 0.55 6.38
N HIS A 147 -7.75 1.00 5.76
CA HIS A 147 -7.55 2.41 5.44
C HIS A 147 -8.63 2.95 4.48
N ALA A 148 -8.99 2.20 3.43
CA ALA A 148 -10.04 2.61 2.51
C ALA A 148 -11.41 2.67 3.21
N PHE A 149 -11.71 1.69 4.07
CA PHE A 149 -12.90 1.73 4.93
C PHE A 149 -12.86 2.92 5.88
N PHE A 150 -11.69 3.25 6.43
CA PHE A 150 -11.53 4.40 7.33
C PHE A 150 -11.95 5.71 6.67
N LEU A 151 -11.52 5.94 5.43
CA LEU A 151 -11.84 7.14 4.66
C LEU A 151 -13.30 7.16 4.15
N THR A 152 -13.83 6.01 3.71
CA THR A 152 -15.20 5.94 3.16
C THR A 152 -16.30 5.95 4.23
N SER A 153 -16.04 5.38 5.42
CA SER A 153 -17.04 5.28 6.50
C SER A 153 -17.24 6.57 7.30
N ARG A 154 -16.29 7.53 7.24
CA ARG A 154 -16.32 8.74 8.07
C ARG A 154 -16.79 9.94 7.24
N SER A 155 -17.93 10.51 7.64
CA SER A 155 -18.59 11.62 6.95
C SER A 155 -17.68 12.85 6.72
N ARG A 156 -16.69 13.08 7.60
CA ARG A 156 -15.72 14.17 7.47
C ARG A 156 -14.91 14.13 6.17
N TYR A 157 -14.75 12.96 5.55
CA TYR A 157 -14.03 12.79 4.27
C TYR A 157 -14.96 12.79 3.06
N SER A 158 -16.28 12.86 3.23
CA SER A 158 -17.25 12.72 2.13
C SER A 158 -17.09 13.75 1.01
N SER A 159 -16.58 14.95 1.30
CA SER A 159 -16.31 15.98 0.28
C SER A 159 -15.23 15.57 -0.71
N LEU A 160 -14.28 14.72 -0.31
CA LEU A 160 -13.20 14.22 -1.16
C LEU A 160 -13.74 13.41 -2.34
N PHE A 161 -14.77 12.61 -2.10
CA PHE A 161 -15.39 11.76 -3.12
C PHE A 161 -16.23 12.53 -4.15
N LYS A 162 -16.33 13.86 -4.02
CA LYS A 162 -16.91 14.75 -5.04
C LYS A 162 -15.86 15.30 -6.00
N LEU A 163 -14.58 15.18 -5.66
CA LEU A 163 -13.47 15.61 -6.51
C LEU A 163 -13.29 14.64 -7.68
N ASP A 164 -12.74 15.15 -8.78
CA ASP A 164 -12.27 14.29 -9.86
C ASP A 164 -11.20 13.34 -9.31
N TYR A 165 -11.26 12.06 -9.69
CA TYR A 165 -10.31 11.06 -9.22
C TYR A 165 -8.86 11.35 -9.67
N LYS A 166 -8.68 12.20 -10.69
CA LYS A 166 -7.37 12.67 -11.14
C LYS A 166 -6.85 13.88 -10.34
N ASP A 167 -7.69 14.51 -9.53
CA ASP A 167 -7.31 15.68 -8.73
C ASP A 167 -6.63 15.27 -7.41
N TYR A 168 -5.51 14.54 -7.51
CA TYR A 168 -4.75 14.12 -6.33
C TYR A 168 -4.27 15.33 -5.48
N LYS A 169 -4.14 16.52 -6.08
CA LYS A 169 -3.78 17.76 -5.36
C LYS A 169 -4.94 18.24 -4.48
N GLY A 170 -6.15 18.26 -5.01
CA GLY A 170 -7.37 18.52 -4.24
C GLY A 170 -7.57 17.48 -3.14
N TRP A 171 -7.37 16.19 -3.45
CA TRP A 171 -7.44 15.11 -2.47
C TRP A 171 -6.45 15.30 -1.32
N ALA A 172 -5.18 15.60 -1.60
CA ALA A 172 -4.15 15.81 -0.57
C ALA A 172 -4.48 17.00 0.37
N LYS A 173 -4.98 18.11 -0.19
CA LYS A 173 -5.41 19.27 0.60
C LYS A 173 -6.66 18.95 1.43
N GLY A 174 -7.67 18.35 0.79
CA GLY A 174 -8.91 17.99 1.45
C GLY A 174 -8.72 16.96 2.55
N LEU A 175 -7.78 16.01 2.43
CA LEU A 175 -7.42 15.08 3.50
C LEU A 175 -6.93 15.83 4.75
N LYS A 176 -6.06 16.82 4.56
CA LYS A 176 -5.55 17.67 5.65
C LYS A 176 -6.65 18.54 6.25
N GLU A 177 -7.47 19.20 5.43
CA GLU A 177 -8.60 20.02 5.87
C GLU A 177 -9.65 19.20 6.62
N ALA A 178 -9.93 17.98 6.14
CA ALA A 178 -10.75 16.99 6.81
C ALA A 178 -10.07 16.38 8.04
N GLY A 179 -8.85 16.79 8.39
CA GLY A 179 -8.12 16.41 9.61
C GLY A 179 -7.64 14.96 9.65
N TYR A 180 -7.16 14.44 8.52
CA TYR A 180 -6.39 13.20 8.44
C TYR A 180 -5.03 13.32 9.14
N ALA A 181 -4.32 14.44 8.93
CA ALA A 181 -3.00 14.70 9.50
C ALA A 181 -2.95 16.05 10.23
N THR A 182 -2.13 16.15 11.27
CA THR A 182 -1.88 17.41 12.00
C THR A 182 -0.80 18.26 11.35
N ASP A 183 0.18 17.64 10.69
CA ASP A 183 1.28 18.31 9.98
C ASP A 183 0.78 19.26 8.86
N PRO A 184 1.09 20.57 8.91
CA PRO A 184 0.72 21.51 7.85
C PRO A 184 1.38 21.21 6.50
N GLN A 185 2.53 20.53 6.48
CA GLN A 185 3.23 20.15 5.24
C GLN A 185 2.70 18.85 4.63
N TYR A 186 1.74 18.18 5.27
CA TYR A 186 1.20 16.91 4.80
C TYR A 186 0.78 16.92 3.32
N PRO A 187 -0.02 17.91 2.84
CA PRO A 187 -0.41 17.93 1.43
C PRO A 187 0.81 18.04 0.50
N THR A 188 1.77 18.89 0.84
CA THR A 188 2.98 19.09 0.03
C THR A 188 3.84 17.83 -0.03
N LYS A 189 4.01 17.12 1.10
CA LYS A 189 4.75 15.86 1.16
C LYS A 189 4.08 14.79 0.29
N LEU A 190 2.76 14.63 0.43
CA LEU A 190 1.99 13.65 -0.35
C LEU A 190 2.03 13.97 -1.85
N ILE A 191 1.78 15.21 -2.24
CA ILE A 191 1.86 15.66 -3.65
C ILE A 191 3.26 15.42 -4.20
N SER A 192 4.32 15.74 -3.45
CA SER A 192 5.70 15.53 -3.90
C SER A 192 6.01 14.05 -4.17
N LEU A 193 5.50 13.13 -3.34
CA LEU A 193 5.66 11.70 -3.59
C LEU A 193 4.89 11.25 -4.84
N ILE A 194 3.65 11.69 -4.99
CA ILE A 194 2.81 11.36 -6.15
C ILE A 194 3.44 11.85 -7.45
N GLU A 195 3.98 13.07 -7.46
CA GLU A 195 4.63 13.64 -8.65
C GLU A 195 6.00 12.99 -8.91
N ARG A 196 6.85 12.83 -7.89
CA ARG A 196 8.19 12.26 -8.03
C ARG A 196 8.19 10.84 -8.57
N TYR A 197 7.25 10.02 -8.12
CA TYR A 197 7.12 8.61 -8.52
C TYR A 197 6.01 8.39 -9.54
N GLU A 198 5.44 9.47 -10.08
CA GLU A 198 4.38 9.46 -11.08
C GLU A 198 3.19 8.53 -10.72
N LEU A 199 2.83 8.48 -9.44
CA LEU A 199 1.82 7.55 -8.92
C LEU A 199 0.43 7.78 -9.53
N TYR A 200 0.16 8.99 -10.03
CA TYR A 200 -1.06 9.33 -10.76
C TYR A 200 -1.26 8.50 -12.04
N LYS A 201 -0.20 7.86 -12.57
CA LYS A 201 -0.32 6.90 -13.69
C LYS A 201 -1.13 5.66 -13.31
N TYR A 202 -1.25 5.36 -12.01
CA TYR A 202 -2.05 4.24 -11.52
C TYR A 202 -3.52 4.60 -11.28
N ASP A 203 -3.91 5.88 -11.42
CA ASP A 203 -5.30 6.34 -11.31
C ASP A 203 -6.09 5.95 -12.57
N ILE A 204 -6.23 4.66 -12.79
CA ILE A 204 -6.91 4.07 -13.94
C ILE A 204 -8.28 3.61 -13.46
N TYR A 205 -9.26 4.50 -13.53
CA TYR A 205 -10.65 4.13 -13.31
C TYR A 205 -11.18 3.46 -14.58
N ILE A 206 -11.17 2.12 -14.63
CA ILE A 206 -11.83 1.42 -15.73
C ILE A 206 -13.33 1.41 -15.40
N ASN A 207 -14.13 2.21 -16.11
CA ASN A 207 -15.57 2.20 -15.94
C ASN A 207 -16.08 0.75 -16.04
N LYS A 208 -16.93 0.29 -15.12
CA LYS A 208 -17.51 -1.06 -15.15
C LYS A 208 -18.18 -1.36 -16.51
N LYS A 209 -18.73 -0.33 -17.17
CA LYS A 209 -19.26 -0.40 -18.54
C LYS A 209 -18.17 -0.63 -19.60
N ASP A 210 -17.00 -0.04 -19.42
CA ASP A 210 -15.83 -0.25 -20.28
C ASP A 210 -15.14 -1.59 -19.99
N ILE A 211 -15.14 -2.07 -18.75
CA ILE A 211 -14.74 -3.46 -18.41
C ILE A 211 -15.70 -4.43 -19.07
N VAL A 212 -17.02 -4.24 -18.97
CA VAL A 212 -18.01 -5.09 -19.62
C VAL A 212 -17.88 -4.98 -21.15
N ARG A 213 -17.63 -3.80 -21.71
CA ARG A 213 -17.37 -3.63 -23.15
C ARG A 213 -16.07 -4.30 -23.59
N TYR A 214 -15.00 -4.20 -22.79
CA TYR A 214 -13.71 -4.82 -23.05
C TYR A 214 -13.75 -6.34 -22.87
N ALA A 215 -14.44 -6.82 -21.84
CA ALA A 215 -14.73 -8.22 -21.59
C ALA A 215 -15.63 -8.77 -22.71
N ASN A 216 -16.68 -8.06 -23.11
CA ASN A 216 -17.54 -8.45 -24.24
C ASN A 216 -16.77 -8.40 -25.58
N ASN A 217 -15.86 -7.45 -25.78
CA ASN A 217 -14.97 -7.42 -26.95
C ASN A 217 -13.91 -8.54 -26.93
N ARG A 218 -13.48 -8.99 -25.75
CA ARG A 218 -12.63 -10.19 -25.61
C ARG A 218 -13.42 -11.48 -25.76
N ILE A 219 -14.68 -11.50 -25.33
CA ILE A 219 -15.60 -12.64 -25.44
C ILE A 219 -16.15 -12.76 -26.88
N SER A 220 -16.14 -11.69 -27.67
CA SER A 220 -16.46 -11.72 -29.11
C SER A 220 -15.29 -12.11 -30.02
N ASN A 221 -14.08 -12.29 -29.48
CA ASN A 221 -13.06 -13.08 -30.16
C ASN A 221 -13.32 -14.54 -29.75
N GLU A 222 -14.14 -15.25 -30.53
CA GLU A 222 -14.19 -16.70 -30.44
C GLU A 222 -12.75 -17.21 -30.50
N THR A 223 -12.31 -17.83 -29.41
CA THR A 223 -10.98 -18.44 -29.36
C THR A 223 -10.96 -19.55 -30.38
N GLU A 224 -10.46 -19.26 -31.59
CA GLU A 224 -10.47 -20.20 -32.70
C GLU A 224 -9.40 -21.24 -32.38
N ARG A 225 -9.77 -22.52 -32.42
CA ARG A 225 -8.86 -23.62 -32.10
C ARG A 225 -8.68 -24.52 -33.31
N TYR A 226 -7.45 -24.97 -33.51
CA TYR A 226 -7.08 -25.94 -34.52
C TYR A 226 -6.64 -27.25 -33.85
N VAL A 227 -7.03 -28.39 -34.42
CA VAL A 227 -6.60 -29.71 -33.96
C VAL A 227 -5.47 -30.19 -34.85
N VAL A 228 -4.30 -30.42 -34.26
CA VAL A 228 -3.08 -30.85 -34.95
C VAL A 228 -3.32 -32.17 -35.68
N SER A 229 -3.05 -32.19 -36.98
CA SER A 229 -3.19 -33.35 -37.85
C SER A 229 -1.84 -34.02 -38.11
N LYS A 230 -1.87 -35.26 -38.63
CA LYS A 230 -0.65 -35.99 -38.99
C LYS A 230 0.17 -35.21 -40.03
N GLY A 231 1.41 -34.87 -39.68
CA GLY A 231 2.33 -34.11 -40.55
C GLY A 231 2.40 -32.62 -40.24
N ASP A 232 1.60 -32.12 -39.31
CA ASP A 232 1.67 -30.72 -38.88
C ASP A 232 2.93 -30.43 -38.04
N THR A 233 3.45 -29.23 -38.25
CA THR A 233 4.48 -28.57 -37.43
C THR A 233 3.99 -27.18 -37.02
N LEU A 234 4.55 -26.60 -35.95
CA LEU A 234 4.25 -25.22 -35.57
C LEU A 234 4.47 -24.24 -36.74
N TYR A 235 5.50 -24.47 -37.56
CA TYR A 235 5.77 -23.67 -38.74
C TYR A 235 4.65 -23.78 -39.80
N SER A 236 4.19 -25.00 -40.09
CA SER A 236 3.08 -25.18 -41.05
C SER A 236 1.77 -24.57 -40.58
N ILE A 237 1.47 -24.64 -39.27
CA ILE A 237 0.27 -24.04 -38.66
C ILE A 237 0.40 -22.51 -38.65
N SER A 238 1.56 -22.00 -38.24
CA SER A 238 1.92 -20.58 -38.29
C SER A 238 1.69 -19.99 -39.68
N LYS A 239 2.18 -20.66 -40.73
CA LYS A 239 2.00 -20.22 -42.12
C LYS A 239 0.54 -20.30 -42.57
N LYS A 240 -0.19 -21.35 -42.18
CA LYS A 240 -1.59 -21.57 -42.55
C LYS A 240 -2.52 -20.49 -41.99
N TYR A 241 -2.29 -20.07 -40.74
CA TYR A 241 -3.14 -19.10 -40.05
C TYR A 241 -2.54 -17.68 -40.02
N ASN A 242 -1.37 -17.50 -40.63
CA ASN A 242 -0.63 -16.24 -40.67
C ASN A 242 -0.33 -15.67 -39.27
N ILE A 243 0.12 -16.54 -38.36
CA ILE A 243 0.50 -16.20 -36.98
C ILE A 243 1.98 -16.51 -36.83
N PRO A 244 2.84 -15.62 -36.33
CA PRO A 244 4.24 -15.94 -36.05
C PRO A 244 4.36 -17.16 -35.12
N VAL A 245 5.32 -18.05 -35.37
CA VAL A 245 5.53 -19.26 -34.54
C VAL A 245 5.68 -18.91 -33.06
N GLU A 246 6.42 -17.85 -32.73
CA GLU A 246 6.61 -17.40 -31.35
C GLU A 246 5.31 -16.91 -30.69
N GLU A 247 4.43 -16.28 -31.46
CA GLU A 247 3.11 -15.86 -30.98
C GLU A 247 2.20 -17.08 -30.76
N LEU A 248 2.19 -18.03 -31.69
CA LEU A 248 1.45 -19.28 -31.57
C LEU A 248 1.90 -20.10 -30.34
N LYS A 249 3.20 -20.12 -30.07
CA LYS A 249 3.78 -20.76 -28.88
C LYS A 249 3.33 -20.08 -27.60
N LYS A 250 3.40 -18.74 -27.56
CA LYS A 250 2.97 -17.94 -26.42
C LYS A 250 1.49 -18.10 -26.10
N LEU A 251 0.63 -18.12 -27.13
CA LEU A 251 -0.82 -18.32 -26.98
C LEU A 251 -1.16 -19.68 -26.36
N ASN A 252 -0.31 -20.68 -26.57
CA ASN A 252 -0.58 -22.07 -26.20
C ASN A 252 0.33 -22.60 -25.08
N ASN A 253 1.15 -21.74 -24.49
CA ASN A 253 2.16 -22.10 -23.48
C ASN A 253 3.09 -23.24 -23.96
N ILE A 254 3.49 -23.22 -25.23
CA ILE A 254 4.42 -24.19 -25.82
C ILE A 254 5.84 -23.62 -25.71
N PHE A 255 6.72 -24.32 -25.00
CA PHE A 255 8.07 -23.82 -24.71
C PHE A 255 9.09 -24.23 -25.79
N ASP A 256 8.90 -25.39 -26.42
CA ASP A 256 9.74 -25.91 -27.49
C ASP A 256 9.03 -25.89 -28.85
N ASN A 257 9.40 -26.78 -29.77
CA ASN A 257 8.74 -26.93 -31.07
C ASN A 257 7.90 -28.21 -31.18
N SER A 258 7.63 -28.87 -30.06
CA SER A 258 6.89 -30.13 -30.02
C SER A 258 5.39 -29.87 -30.01
N ILE A 259 4.68 -30.58 -30.89
CA ILE A 259 3.22 -30.65 -30.91
C ILE A 259 2.81 -32.09 -31.19
N SER A 260 1.69 -32.50 -30.60
CA SER A 260 1.17 -33.87 -30.74
C SER A 260 -0.03 -33.90 -31.67
N ILE A 261 -0.17 -34.96 -32.47
CA ILE A 261 -1.38 -35.19 -33.26
C ILE A 261 -2.59 -35.26 -32.32
N GLY A 262 -3.66 -34.55 -32.66
CA GLY A 262 -4.86 -34.42 -31.83
C GLY A 262 -4.79 -33.30 -30.79
N GLN A 263 -3.65 -32.64 -30.61
CA GLN A 263 -3.53 -31.49 -29.70
C GLN A 263 -4.37 -30.32 -30.23
N SER A 264 -5.17 -29.70 -29.35
CA SER A 264 -5.90 -28.47 -29.67
C SER A 264 -5.02 -27.26 -29.39
N ILE A 265 -4.83 -26.42 -30.41
CA ILE A 265 -3.99 -25.21 -30.37
C ILE A 265 -4.87 -24.00 -30.68
N ILE A 266 -4.80 -22.98 -29.83
CA ILE A 266 -5.41 -21.66 -30.01
C ILE A 266 -4.71 -20.94 -31.16
N ILE A 267 -5.49 -20.49 -32.13
CA ILE A 267 -5.03 -19.78 -33.32
C ILE A 267 -5.59 -18.36 -33.44
N LYS A 268 -6.65 -17.98 -32.72
CA LYS A 268 -7.11 -16.58 -32.58
C LYS A 268 -7.78 -16.34 -31.24
#